data_AF-A0AA88DCT3-F1
#
_entry.id   AF-A0AA88DCT3-F1
#
_cell.length_a   1.000
_cell.length_b   1.000
_cell.length_c   1.000
_cell.angle_alpha   90.00
_cell.angle_beta   90.00
_cell.angle_gamma   90.00
#
_symmetry.space_group_name_H-M   'P 1'
#
loop_
_entity.id
_entity.type
_entity.pdbx_description
1 polymer ?
#
loop_
_entity_poly.entity_id
_entity_poly.type
_entity_poly.pdbx_seq_one_letter_code
_entity_poly.pdbx_strand_id
1 'polypeptide(L)'
;MWRRKPKIDRKISRPQAALQGLGTLYRRGTRAMSEIAVAHVADDVTDDELRLFLRALHRSGVTARADVVLLFASSSSSPKFDSVIRDENDSFSELIRRHNKTTSSSKNLRQLLSFDVAQFKAGKKEAGEPLWGKRVRIGFGNNSDDSTQKLSYGSVIGFEASELDPENSLSGFLDHFPMSLRRWACYPMLFGRVRRNFKHIMLVDVKNLILLGDQLGLVRNRSPESVLVFVKSDNANSNNKHGKRNSDKATQSRYAVNSAVIMGGSRGIRRLSNAMLMEIVRAATAAQHKRRSAVTESGILNQLLGNEFLLKNVKLVKSAESVPDVSKLGLNSAAAGLLLSFSGHAVVRRGNSNGHDLKSLIMKQICSFEVDSSVYRDCLAKS
;
A
#
# COMPACT_ATOMS: atom_id res chain seq x y z
N MET A 1 -34.45 -28.88 -36.10
CA MET A 1 -34.23 -27.53 -35.53
C MET A 1 -33.70 -27.68 -34.11
N TRP A 2 -32.37 -27.80 -33.93
CA TRP A 2 -31.76 -28.06 -32.62
C TRP A 2 -31.36 -26.74 -31.95
N ARG A 3 -32.05 -26.38 -30.86
CA ARG A 3 -31.72 -25.21 -30.04
C ARG A 3 -30.42 -25.46 -29.29
N ARG A 4 -29.36 -24.72 -29.64
CA ARG A 4 -28.14 -24.62 -28.83
C ARG A 4 -28.46 -23.84 -27.55
N LYS A 5 -28.37 -24.50 -26.39
CA LYS A 5 -28.35 -23.83 -25.09
C LYS A 5 -27.07 -22.99 -24.98
N PRO A 6 -27.11 -21.76 -24.45
CA PRO A 6 -25.92 -20.96 -24.24
C PRO A 6 -25.10 -21.56 -23.09
N LYS A 7 -23.85 -21.95 -23.38
CA LYS A 7 -22.84 -22.26 -22.35
C LYS A 7 -22.44 -20.94 -21.69
N ILE A 8 -22.87 -20.75 -20.45
CA ILE A 8 -22.29 -19.75 -19.56
C ILE A 8 -20.95 -20.32 -19.09
N ASP A 9 -19.90 -20.15 -19.89
CA ASP A 9 -18.54 -20.37 -19.45
C ASP A 9 -18.17 -19.24 -18.48
N ARG A 10 -18.45 -19.43 -17.19
CA ARG A 10 -17.69 -18.75 -16.14
C ARG A 10 -16.26 -19.27 -16.23
N LYS A 11 -15.44 -18.67 -17.10
CA LYS A 11 -13.99 -18.89 -17.09
C LYS A 11 -13.49 -18.44 -15.73
N ILE A 12 -13.32 -19.39 -14.82
CA ILE A 12 -12.48 -19.23 -13.65
C ILE A 12 -11.08 -19.00 -14.22
N SER A 13 -10.71 -17.73 -14.39
CA SER A 13 -9.40 -17.34 -14.88
C SER A 13 -8.38 -17.92 -13.92
N ARG A 14 -7.57 -18.88 -14.38
CA ARG A 14 -6.42 -19.36 -13.61
C ARG A 14 -5.54 -18.15 -13.29
N PRO A 15 -5.06 -18.00 -12.04
CA PRO A 15 -4.13 -16.94 -11.69
C PRO A 15 -2.95 -17.00 -12.65
N GLN A 16 -2.64 -15.88 -13.31
CA GLN A 16 -1.46 -15.81 -14.15
C GLN A 16 -0.27 -15.69 -13.22
N ALA A 17 0.78 -16.47 -13.44
CA ALA A 17 2.01 -16.31 -12.69
C ALA A 17 2.60 -14.91 -12.95
N ALA A 18 3.04 -14.25 -11.88
CA ALA A 18 3.86 -13.05 -11.99
C ALA A 18 5.33 -13.44 -12.21
N LEU A 19 6.23 -12.44 -12.27
CA LEU A 19 7.69 -12.53 -12.29
C LEU A 19 8.29 -13.93 -12.60
N GLN A 20 8.30 -14.35 -13.87
CA GLN A 20 8.91 -15.62 -14.31
C GLN A 20 8.42 -16.90 -13.57
N GLY A 21 7.19 -16.90 -13.05
CA GLY A 21 6.63 -18.04 -12.32
C GLY A 21 6.44 -17.80 -10.81
N LEU A 22 6.96 -16.70 -10.27
CA LEU A 22 6.84 -16.33 -8.86
C LEU A 22 5.67 -15.38 -8.65
N GLY A 23 4.86 -15.65 -7.63
CA GLY A 23 3.72 -14.83 -7.24
C GLY A 23 2.53 -14.91 -8.20
N THR A 24 1.45 -14.24 -7.79
CA THR A 24 0.15 -14.26 -8.45
C THR A 24 -0.17 -12.90 -9.06
N LEU A 25 -0.43 -12.84 -10.36
CA LEU A 25 -0.95 -11.66 -11.04
C LEU A 25 -2.48 -11.63 -10.92
N TYR A 26 -3.01 -10.77 -10.06
CA TYR A 26 -4.45 -10.57 -9.89
C TYR A 26 -5.04 -9.65 -10.95
N ARG A 27 -4.30 -8.58 -11.30
CA ARG A 27 -4.70 -7.63 -12.33
C ARG A 27 -3.51 -7.19 -13.14
N ARG A 28 -3.63 -7.24 -14.47
CA ARG A 28 -2.64 -6.65 -15.37
C ARG A 28 -2.89 -5.14 -15.52
N GLY A 29 -1.83 -4.35 -15.40
CA GLY A 29 -1.87 -2.92 -15.71
C GLY A 29 -1.99 -2.64 -17.20
N THR A 30 -2.29 -1.39 -17.55
CA THR A 30 -2.47 -0.94 -18.95
C THR A 30 -1.18 -0.39 -19.56
N ARG A 31 -0.21 -0.02 -18.73
CA ARG A 31 1.10 0.45 -19.16
C ARG A 31 2.19 0.13 -18.15
N ALA A 32 3.40 0.31 -18.64
CA ALA A 32 4.64 0.57 -17.94
C ALA A 32 4.50 1.66 -16.85
N MET A 33 4.58 1.29 -15.57
CA MET A 33 4.55 2.23 -14.43
C MET A 33 5.94 2.71 -14.00
N SER A 34 6.01 3.90 -13.42
CA SER A 34 7.25 4.47 -12.89
C SER A 34 7.37 4.33 -11.37
N GLU A 35 6.31 3.92 -10.70
CA GLU A 35 6.23 3.83 -9.24
C GLU A 35 5.78 2.42 -8.85
N ILE A 36 6.09 2.04 -7.61
CA ILE A 36 5.66 0.77 -7.02
C ILE A 36 5.24 0.98 -5.57
N ALA A 37 4.09 0.43 -5.21
CA ALA A 37 3.58 0.39 -3.84
C ALA A 37 3.61 -1.06 -3.34
N VAL A 38 4.41 -1.33 -2.31
CA VAL A 38 4.49 -2.63 -1.65
C VAL A 38 3.64 -2.56 -0.38
N ALA A 39 2.58 -3.34 -0.32
CA ALA A 39 1.62 -3.40 0.76
C ALA A 39 1.76 -4.72 1.52
N HIS A 40 2.04 -4.63 2.82
CA HIS A 40 2.28 -5.77 3.70
C HIS A 40 0.99 -6.27 4.30
N VAL A 41 0.69 -7.55 4.05
CA VAL A 41 -0.47 -8.25 4.60
C VAL A 41 0.01 -9.19 5.69
N ALA A 42 -0.14 -8.75 6.94
CA ALA A 42 0.16 -9.58 8.12
C ALA A 42 -0.85 -10.72 8.27
N ASP A 43 -0.50 -11.78 9.01
CA ASP A 43 -1.35 -12.96 9.19
C ASP A 43 -2.66 -12.67 9.92
N ASP A 44 -2.66 -11.62 10.75
CA ASP A 44 -3.78 -11.17 11.56
C ASP A 44 -4.70 -10.16 10.84
N VAL A 45 -4.45 -9.91 9.55
CA VAL A 45 -5.36 -9.11 8.71
C VAL A 45 -6.64 -9.89 8.44
N THR A 46 -7.78 -9.21 8.54
CA THR A 46 -9.09 -9.75 8.19
C THR A 46 -9.46 -9.43 6.75
N ASP A 47 -10.38 -10.21 6.17
CA ASP A 47 -10.89 -9.99 4.81
C ASP A 47 -11.48 -8.59 4.65
N ASP A 48 -12.16 -8.10 5.68
CA ASP A 48 -12.74 -6.76 5.73
C ASP A 48 -11.71 -5.64 5.75
N GLU A 49 -10.61 -5.85 6.48
CA GLU A 49 -9.53 -4.88 6.56
C GLU A 49 -8.80 -4.74 5.22
N LEU A 50 -8.52 -5.87 4.58
CA LEU A 50 -7.91 -5.91 3.25
C LEU A 50 -8.85 -5.34 2.19
N ARG A 51 -10.14 -5.70 2.22
CA ARG A 51 -11.16 -5.17 1.32
C ARG A 51 -11.20 -3.64 1.39
N LEU A 52 -11.30 -3.10 2.61
CA LEU A 52 -11.32 -1.65 2.81
C LEU A 52 -10.04 -0.98 2.32
N PHE A 53 -8.88 -1.58 2.58
CA PHE A 53 -7.59 -1.07 2.13
C PHE A 53 -7.51 -1.01 0.59
N LEU A 54 -7.83 -2.10 -0.10
CA LEU A 54 -7.80 -2.17 -1.57
C LEU A 54 -8.77 -1.18 -2.20
N ARG A 55 -9.98 -1.08 -1.64
CA ARG A 55 -11.01 -0.14 -2.08
C ARG A 55 -10.52 1.31 -1.96
N ALA A 56 -9.91 1.66 -0.83
CA ALA A 56 -9.34 2.99 -0.60
C ALA A 56 -8.14 3.25 -1.53
N LEU A 57 -7.23 2.27 -1.67
CA LEU A 57 -6.07 2.35 -2.56
C LEU A 57 -6.48 2.60 -4.01
N HIS A 58 -7.49 1.90 -4.51
CA HIS A 58 -8.01 2.08 -5.87
C HIS A 58 -8.65 3.46 -6.10
N ARG A 59 -9.19 4.09 -5.05
CA ARG A 59 -9.75 5.44 -5.09
C ARG A 59 -8.70 6.54 -4.88
N SER A 60 -7.57 6.22 -4.26
CA SER A 60 -6.54 7.18 -3.89
C SER A 60 -5.78 7.80 -5.07
N GLY A 61 -5.88 7.21 -6.27
CA GLY A 61 -5.09 7.62 -7.45
C GLY A 61 -3.68 7.04 -7.51
N VAL A 62 -3.19 6.41 -6.45
CA VAL A 62 -1.87 5.74 -6.42
C VAL A 62 -1.74 4.73 -7.57
N THR A 63 -2.78 3.94 -7.80
CA THR A 63 -2.78 2.90 -8.85
C THR A 63 -2.78 3.47 -10.27
N ALA A 64 -2.97 4.78 -10.47
CA ALA A 64 -2.88 5.38 -11.79
C ALA A 64 -1.43 5.43 -12.32
N ARG A 65 -0.44 5.41 -11.41
CA ARG A 65 1.00 5.58 -11.72
C ARG A 65 1.91 4.53 -11.08
N ALA A 66 1.38 3.74 -10.15
CA ALA A 66 2.11 2.70 -9.44
C ALA A 66 1.58 1.30 -9.73
N ASP A 67 2.50 0.35 -9.88
CA ASP A 67 2.17 -1.07 -9.70
C ASP A 67 2.02 -1.36 -8.20
N VAL A 68 1.11 -2.25 -7.83
CA VAL A 68 0.84 -2.65 -6.45
C VAL A 68 1.32 -4.07 -6.23
N VAL A 69 2.13 -4.26 -5.20
CA VAL A 69 2.60 -5.56 -4.74
C VAL A 69 2.02 -5.83 -3.35
N LEU A 70 1.22 -6.87 -3.21
CA LEU A 70 0.76 -7.42 -1.94
C LEU A 70 1.80 -8.45 -1.47
N LEU A 71 2.42 -8.21 -0.32
CA LEU A 71 3.36 -9.13 0.29
C LEU A 71 2.67 -9.87 1.43
N PHE A 72 2.39 -11.15 1.23
CA PHE A 72 1.74 -12.01 2.21
C PHE A 72 2.77 -12.62 3.16
N ALA A 73 2.36 -12.65 4.42
CA ALA A 73 3.15 -13.21 5.50
C ALA A 73 3.43 -14.71 5.38
N SER A 74 2.37 -15.47 5.10
CA SER A 74 2.41 -16.92 5.07
C SER A 74 1.78 -17.43 3.78
N SER A 75 2.19 -18.63 3.36
CA SER A 75 1.63 -19.33 2.20
C SER A 75 0.14 -19.69 2.36
N SER A 76 -0.37 -19.69 3.59
CA SER A 76 -1.79 -19.86 3.87
C SER A 76 -2.61 -18.57 3.65
N SER A 77 -1.98 -17.39 3.70
CA SER A 77 -2.67 -16.10 3.65
C SER A 77 -3.01 -15.68 2.21
N SER A 78 -2.13 -15.97 1.26
CA SER A 78 -2.33 -15.70 -0.18
C SER A 78 -3.66 -16.28 -0.72
N PRO A 79 -3.91 -17.60 -0.66
CA PRO A 79 -5.15 -18.19 -1.18
C PRO A 79 -6.40 -17.78 -0.40
N LYS A 80 -6.28 -17.41 0.88
CA LYS A 80 -7.40 -16.91 1.69
C LYS A 80 -7.95 -15.60 1.12
N PHE A 81 -7.07 -14.71 0.67
CA PHE A 81 -7.45 -13.38 0.21
C PHE A 81 -7.72 -13.28 -1.29
N ASP A 82 -7.52 -14.36 -2.04
CA ASP A 82 -7.70 -14.42 -3.49
C ASP A 82 -9.08 -13.90 -3.95
N SER A 83 -10.14 -14.29 -3.26
CA SER A 83 -11.51 -13.85 -3.55
C SER A 83 -11.66 -12.35 -3.35
N VAL A 84 -11.22 -11.83 -2.19
CA VAL A 84 -11.29 -10.41 -1.84
C VAL A 84 -10.53 -9.55 -2.85
N ILE A 85 -9.33 -9.98 -3.25
CA ILE A 85 -8.50 -9.22 -4.19
C ILE A 85 -9.12 -9.21 -5.58
N ARG A 86 -9.68 -10.34 -6.05
CA ARG A 86 -10.38 -10.40 -7.34
C ARG A 86 -11.64 -9.54 -7.33
N ASP A 87 -12.46 -9.67 -6.29
CA ASP A 87 -13.71 -8.91 -6.16
C ASP A 87 -13.47 -7.39 -6.18
N GLU A 88 -12.45 -6.90 -5.45
CA GLU A 88 -12.10 -5.48 -5.46
C GLU A 88 -11.50 -5.02 -6.80
N ASN A 89 -10.72 -5.86 -7.47
CA ASN A 89 -10.19 -5.55 -8.81
C ASN A 89 -11.27 -5.51 -9.88
N ASP A 90 -12.25 -6.41 -9.81
CA ASP A 90 -13.41 -6.44 -10.70
C ASP A 90 -14.30 -5.22 -10.44
N SER A 91 -14.53 -4.90 -9.17
CA SER A 91 -15.26 -3.68 -8.76
C SER A 91 -14.58 -2.42 -9.29
N PHE A 92 -13.26 -2.31 -9.15
CA PHE A 92 -12.49 -1.19 -9.68
C PHE A 92 -12.58 -1.09 -11.21
N SER A 93 -12.49 -2.22 -11.91
CA SER A 93 -12.58 -2.24 -13.38
C SER A 93 -13.97 -1.78 -13.85
N GLU A 94 -15.02 -2.20 -13.15
CA GLU A 94 -16.37 -1.77 -13.42
C GLU A 94 -16.58 -0.29 -13.09
N LEU A 95 -16.00 0.19 -11.99
CA LEU A 95 -16.05 1.59 -11.57
C LEU A 95 -15.39 2.52 -12.60
N ILE A 96 -14.20 2.16 -13.08
CA ILE A 96 -13.51 2.86 -14.18
C ILE A 96 -14.39 2.91 -15.42
N ARG A 97 -14.97 1.76 -15.81
CA ARG A 97 -15.78 1.65 -17.02
C ARG A 97 -17.03 2.51 -16.96
N ARG A 98 -17.72 2.54 -15.81
CA ARG A 98 -18.94 3.35 -15.62
C ARG A 98 -18.62 4.83 -15.64
N HIS A 99 -17.69 5.29 -14.80
CA HIS A 99 -17.35 6.71 -14.73
C HIS A 99 -16.77 7.25 -16.03
N ASN A 100 -16.00 6.46 -16.79
CA ASN A 100 -15.51 6.87 -18.11
C ASN A 100 -16.65 7.14 -19.11
N LYS A 101 -17.79 6.44 -19.00
CA LYS A 101 -18.97 6.68 -19.82
C LYS A 101 -19.78 7.91 -19.36
N THR A 102 -19.75 8.22 -18.07
CA THR A 102 -20.53 9.32 -17.46
C THR A 102 -19.81 10.68 -17.48
N THR A 103 -18.55 10.75 -17.93
CA THR A 103 -17.68 11.95 -17.79
C THR A 103 -18.10 13.17 -18.64
N SER A 104 -19.27 13.20 -19.28
CA SER A 104 -19.70 14.37 -20.08
C SER A 104 -20.31 15.54 -19.30
N SER A 105 -20.65 15.47 -18.01
CA SER A 105 -21.48 16.57 -17.43
C SER A 105 -21.37 16.94 -15.96
N SER A 106 -20.39 16.49 -15.17
CA SER A 106 -20.38 16.78 -13.73
C SER A 106 -19.04 17.31 -13.22
N LYS A 107 -18.90 18.64 -13.15
CA LYS A 107 -17.91 19.32 -12.31
C LYS A 107 -18.34 19.25 -10.84
N ASN A 108 -18.40 18.04 -10.27
CA ASN A 108 -18.68 17.92 -8.84
C ASN A 108 -17.43 18.25 -8.04
N LEU A 109 -17.64 19.04 -6.98
CA LEU A 109 -16.66 19.38 -5.95
C LEU A 109 -15.87 18.13 -5.53
N ARG A 110 -14.55 18.25 -5.41
CA ARG A 110 -13.64 17.17 -4.96
C ARG A 110 -13.99 16.74 -3.53
N GLN A 111 -14.98 15.87 -3.39
CA GLN A 111 -15.26 15.20 -2.12
C GLN A 111 -14.23 14.11 -1.90
N LEU A 112 -13.61 14.12 -0.72
CA LEU A 112 -12.71 13.06 -0.28
C LEU A 112 -13.45 11.71 -0.39
N LEU A 113 -12.76 10.68 -0.88
CA LEU A 113 -13.29 9.35 -1.23
C LEU A 113 -14.13 9.27 -2.51
N SER A 114 -14.48 10.37 -3.19
CA SER A 114 -15.12 10.29 -4.51
C SER A 114 -14.14 9.70 -5.53
N PHE A 115 -14.65 8.84 -6.43
CA PHE A 115 -13.82 8.25 -7.45
C PHE A 115 -13.58 9.24 -8.60
N ASP A 116 -12.33 9.64 -8.80
CA ASP A 116 -11.95 10.58 -9.84
C ASP A 116 -11.25 9.87 -11.01
N VAL A 117 -11.99 9.63 -12.09
CA VAL A 117 -11.45 9.04 -13.33
C VAL A 117 -10.38 9.91 -13.98
N ALA A 118 -10.38 11.23 -13.75
CA ALA A 118 -9.39 12.11 -14.36
C ALA A 118 -7.96 11.74 -13.95
N GLN A 119 -7.78 11.18 -12.76
CA GLN A 119 -6.48 10.69 -12.26
C GLN A 119 -5.91 9.54 -13.12
N PHE A 120 -6.80 8.77 -13.75
CA PHE A 120 -6.47 7.61 -14.57
C PHE A 120 -6.32 7.94 -16.05
N LYS A 121 -6.58 9.17 -16.49
CA LYS A 121 -6.40 9.53 -17.91
C LYS A 121 -4.92 9.58 -18.27
N ALA A 122 -4.47 8.74 -19.19
CA ALA A 122 -3.08 8.75 -19.62
C ALA A 122 -2.77 10.02 -20.45
N GLY A 123 -1.69 10.72 -20.11
CA GLY A 123 -1.12 11.73 -21.01
C GLY A 123 -0.53 11.10 -22.27
N LYS A 124 -0.32 11.90 -23.32
CA LYS A 124 0.16 11.51 -24.67
C LYS A 124 1.52 10.79 -24.73
N LYS A 125 2.18 10.49 -23.61
CA LYS A 125 3.49 9.82 -23.59
C LYS A 125 3.37 8.34 -23.89
N GLU A 126 4.21 7.86 -24.81
CA GLU A 126 4.34 6.46 -25.21
C GLU A 126 4.22 5.50 -24.03
N ALA A 127 3.22 4.63 -24.11
CA ALA A 127 2.92 3.65 -23.09
C ALA A 127 3.75 2.40 -23.37
N GLY A 128 4.88 2.26 -22.68
CA GLY A 128 5.60 0.98 -22.66
C GLY A 128 4.71 -0.15 -22.14
N GLU A 129 5.08 -1.40 -22.44
CA GLU A 129 4.33 -2.56 -21.97
C GLU A 129 4.35 -2.68 -20.43
N PRO A 130 3.25 -3.13 -19.80
CA PRO A 130 3.24 -3.50 -18.39
C PRO A 130 4.34 -4.50 -18.08
N LEU A 131 4.97 -4.34 -16.91
CA LEU A 131 6.09 -5.19 -16.48
C LEU A 131 5.66 -6.64 -16.21
N TRP A 132 4.41 -6.82 -15.78
CA TRP A 132 3.93 -8.06 -15.19
C TRP A 132 3.00 -8.83 -16.15
N GLY A 133 3.21 -10.15 -16.22
CA GLY A 133 2.42 -11.06 -17.06
C GLY A 133 3.00 -11.27 -18.46
N LYS A 134 2.45 -12.26 -19.19
CA LYS A 134 2.90 -12.62 -20.54
C LYS A 134 2.66 -11.47 -21.51
N ARG A 135 3.57 -11.18 -22.44
CA ARG A 135 3.31 -10.21 -23.53
C ARG A 135 2.07 -10.68 -24.32
N VAL A 136 1.04 -9.85 -24.35
CA VAL A 136 -0.06 -10.08 -25.29
C VAL A 136 0.43 -9.50 -26.60
N ARG A 137 0.82 -10.37 -27.55
CA ARG A 137 0.95 -9.95 -28.96
C ARG A 137 -0.47 -9.63 -29.42
N ILE A 138 -0.89 -8.39 -29.25
CA ILE A 138 -2.07 -7.88 -29.95
C ILE A 138 -1.64 -7.86 -31.41
N GLY A 139 -2.21 -8.74 -32.22
CA GLY A 139 -2.02 -8.70 -33.67
C GLY A 139 -2.40 -7.30 -34.15
N PHE A 140 -1.56 -6.71 -34.99
CA PHE A 140 -1.81 -5.45 -35.68
C PHE A 140 -3.00 -5.62 -36.62
N GLY A 141 -4.21 -5.58 -36.06
CA GLY A 141 -5.44 -5.37 -36.80
C GLY A 141 -5.63 -3.87 -36.94
N ASN A 142 -5.39 -3.37 -38.15
CA ASN A 142 -5.73 -2.00 -38.55
C ASN A 142 -7.22 -1.70 -38.23
N ASN A 143 -7.46 -0.43 -37.92
CA ASN A 143 -8.75 0.27 -37.89
C ASN A 143 -9.60 0.10 -36.62
N SER A 144 -9.38 1.01 -35.68
CA SER A 144 -10.39 2.02 -35.35
C SER A 144 -9.73 3.14 -34.57
N ASP A 145 -9.83 4.35 -35.11
CA ASP A 145 -9.64 5.61 -34.41
C ASP A 145 -10.72 5.79 -33.34
N ASP A 146 -10.74 4.91 -32.34
CA ASP A 146 -11.52 5.18 -31.14
C ASP A 146 -10.60 5.95 -30.19
N SER A 147 -10.66 7.28 -30.32
CA SER A 147 -10.01 8.28 -29.46
C SER A 147 -10.53 8.26 -28.02
N THR A 148 -10.91 7.10 -27.50
CA THR A 148 -11.14 6.88 -26.07
C THR A 148 -9.82 7.11 -25.35
N GLN A 149 -9.75 8.18 -24.56
CA GLN A 149 -8.59 8.49 -23.72
C GLN A 149 -8.15 7.23 -22.97
N LYS A 150 -7.02 6.65 -23.37
CA LYS A 150 -6.54 5.38 -22.82
C LYS A 150 -6.32 5.53 -21.32
N LEU A 151 -7.00 4.74 -20.52
CA LEU A 151 -6.88 4.79 -19.07
C LEU A 151 -5.58 4.10 -18.62
N SER A 152 -4.91 4.71 -17.66
CA SER A 152 -3.61 4.33 -17.10
C SER A 152 -3.81 3.80 -15.69
N TYR A 153 -3.62 2.50 -15.48
CA TYR A 153 -3.58 1.91 -14.14
C TYR A 153 -2.59 0.75 -14.06
N GLY A 154 -2.01 0.56 -12.88
CA GLY A 154 -0.94 -0.39 -12.62
C GLY A 154 -1.44 -1.80 -12.38
N SER A 155 -0.51 -2.74 -12.49
CA SER A 155 -0.74 -4.14 -12.15
C SER A 155 -0.92 -4.32 -10.65
N VAL A 156 -1.68 -5.35 -10.25
CA VAL A 156 -1.79 -5.81 -8.86
C VAL A 156 -1.24 -7.23 -8.80
N ILE A 157 -0.20 -7.42 -8.02
CA ILE A 157 0.54 -8.68 -7.88
C ILE A 157 0.56 -9.08 -6.40
N GLY A 158 0.45 -10.37 -6.12
CA GLY A 158 0.75 -10.95 -4.81
C GLY A 158 2.05 -11.73 -4.84
N PHE A 159 2.83 -11.62 -3.78
CA PHE A 159 3.94 -12.52 -3.49
C PHE A 159 3.82 -13.05 -2.07
N GLU A 160 4.21 -14.29 -1.89
CA GLU A 160 4.44 -14.84 -0.57
C GLU A 160 5.86 -14.52 -0.10
N ALA A 161 6.05 -14.30 1.19
CA ALA A 161 7.37 -14.04 1.76
C ALA A 161 8.35 -15.19 1.44
N SER A 162 7.87 -16.44 1.42
CA SER A 162 8.62 -17.64 1.04
C SER A 162 9.04 -17.68 -0.44
N GLU A 163 8.30 -17.05 -1.35
CA GLU A 163 8.69 -16.98 -2.76
C GLU A 163 9.83 -15.98 -2.99
N LEU A 164 9.85 -14.89 -2.22
CA LEU A 164 10.86 -13.86 -2.33
C LEU A 164 12.13 -14.22 -1.54
N ASP A 165 11.97 -14.79 -0.36
CA ASP A 165 13.01 -15.21 0.58
C ASP A 165 12.84 -16.71 0.94
N PRO A 166 13.12 -17.61 -0.02
CA PRO A 166 12.92 -19.06 0.16
C PRO A 166 13.87 -19.66 1.18
N GLU A 167 15.08 -19.13 1.27
CA GLU A 167 16.10 -19.56 2.25
C GLU A 167 15.78 -19.09 3.67
N ASN A 168 14.73 -18.26 3.81
CA ASN A 168 14.40 -17.56 5.05
C ASN A 168 15.67 -16.94 5.62
N SER A 169 16.19 -15.88 5.01
CA SER A 169 17.51 -15.28 5.26
C SER A 169 17.79 -14.97 6.74
N LEU A 170 16.76 -14.95 7.58
CA LEU A 170 16.84 -14.71 9.02
C LEU A 170 16.85 -15.99 9.88
N SER A 171 16.66 -17.17 9.30
CA SER A 171 16.42 -18.47 9.98
C SER A 171 17.56 -18.97 10.87
N GLY A 172 18.74 -18.36 10.82
CA GLY A 172 19.86 -18.69 11.72
C GLY A 172 20.01 -17.77 12.94
N PHE A 173 19.22 -16.71 13.05
CA PHE A 173 19.42 -15.68 14.09
C PHE A 173 18.37 -15.72 15.20
N LEU A 174 17.15 -16.15 14.91
CA LEU A 174 16.07 -16.42 15.88
C LEU A 174 15.15 -17.49 15.28
N ASP A 175 14.54 -18.30 16.16
CA ASP A 175 13.64 -19.40 15.77
C ASP A 175 12.43 -18.90 14.97
N HIS A 176 11.91 -17.72 15.32
CA HIS A 176 10.80 -17.09 14.62
C HIS A 176 10.93 -15.57 14.61
N PHE A 177 10.92 -14.99 13.41
CA PHE A 177 10.82 -13.54 13.23
C PHE A 177 9.37 -13.15 12.92
N PRO A 178 8.81 -12.13 13.61
CA PRO A 178 7.52 -11.58 13.22
C PRO A 178 7.61 -10.97 11.82
N MET A 179 6.48 -10.95 11.12
CA MET A 179 6.39 -10.48 9.74
C MET A 179 6.79 -9.02 9.53
N SER A 180 6.64 -8.18 10.54
CA SER A 180 7.13 -6.79 10.55
C SER A 180 8.64 -6.69 10.36
N LEU A 181 9.41 -7.72 10.77
CA LEU A 181 10.84 -7.83 10.55
C LEU A 181 11.16 -8.62 9.28
N ARG A 182 10.51 -9.77 9.06
CA ARG A 182 10.77 -10.64 7.90
C ARG A 182 10.56 -9.92 6.55
N ARG A 183 9.58 -9.01 6.47
CA ARG A 183 9.32 -8.22 5.25
C ARG A 183 10.55 -7.46 4.73
N TRP A 184 11.49 -7.10 5.62
CA TRP A 184 12.70 -6.38 5.25
C TRP A 184 13.70 -7.23 4.45
N ALA A 185 13.68 -8.56 4.61
CA ALA A 185 14.45 -9.49 3.79
C ALA A 185 13.85 -9.62 2.36
N CYS A 186 12.54 -9.43 2.22
CA CYS A 186 11.86 -9.55 0.93
C CYS A 186 12.12 -8.37 -0.02
N TYR A 187 12.35 -7.14 0.50
CA TYR A 187 12.52 -5.97 -0.38
C TYR A 187 13.75 -6.02 -1.28
N PRO A 188 14.96 -6.35 -0.78
CA PRO A 188 16.13 -6.45 -1.63
C PRO A 188 15.92 -7.50 -2.73
N MET A 189 15.27 -8.61 -2.41
CA MET A 189 14.94 -9.67 -3.37
C MET A 189 13.95 -9.19 -4.43
N LEU A 190 12.86 -8.53 -4.02
CA LEU A 190 11.86 -7.97 -4.93
C LEU A 190 12.49 -6.94 -5.87
N PHE A 191 13.23 -5.98 -5.32
CA PHE A 191 13.82 -4.89 -6.10
C PHE A 191 15.06 -5.32 -6.90
N GLY A 192 15.73 -6.40 -6.50
CA GLY A 192 16.83 -7.02 -7.23
C GLY A 192 16.37 -7.81 -8.46
N ARG A 193 15.24 -8.53 -8.35
CA ARG A 193 14.71 -9.34 -9.46
C ARG A 193 13.96 -8.51 -10.51
N VAL A 194 13.38 -7.38 -10.11
CA VAL A 194 12.70 -6.49 -11.06
C VAL A 194 13.73 -5.66 -11.83
N ARG A 195 13.93 -6.00 -13.11
CA ARG A 195 14.84 -5.28 -14.04
C ARG A 195 14.45 -3.84 -14.32
N ARG A 196 13.23 -3.43 -13.99
CA ARG A 196 12.70 -2.10 -14.24
C ARG A 196 13.08 -1.15 -13.12
N ASN A 197 13.60 0.02 -13.48
CA ASN A 197 13.93 1.06 -12.53
C ASN A 197 12.69 1.89 -12.17
N PHE A 198 12.04 1.53 -11.07
CA PHE A 198 11.05 2.40 -10.44
C PHE A 198 11.74 3.68 -9.96
N LYS A 199 11.11 4.83 -10.15
CA LYS A 199 11.57 6.12 -9.64
C LYS A 199 11.29 6.25 -8.15
N HIS A 200 10.07 5.89 -7.74
CA HIS A 200 9.61 5.99 -6.37
C HIS A 200 9.05 4.66 -5.87
N ILE A 201 9.27 4.39 -4.60
CA ILE A 201 8.81 3.20 -3.88
C ILE A 201 8.05 3.68 -2.66
N MET A 202 6.90 3.06 -2.40
CA MET A 202 6.13 3.22 -1.16
C MET A 202 5.96 1.86 -0.50
N LEU A 203 6.26 1.78 0.78
CA LEU A 203 6.09 0.61 1.65
C LEU A 203 4.96 0.91 2.63
N VAL A 204 3.94 0.05 2.67
CA VAL A 204 2.70 0.31 3.43
C VAL A 204 2.27 -0.91 4.20
N ASP A 205 1.89 -0.73 5.46
CA ASP A 205 1.25 -1.77 6.26
C ASP A 205 -0.28 -1.74 6.10
N VAL A 206 -0.86 -2.81 5.56
CA VAL A 206 -2.31 -2.93 5.29
C VAL A 206 -3.13 -2.93 6.57
N LYS A 207 -2.58 -3.49 7.66
CA LYS A 207 -3.31 -3.59 8.93
C LYS A 207 -3.55 -2.19 9.50
N ASN A 208 -2.49 -1.40 9.55
CA ASN A 208 -2.45 -0.16 10.32
C ASN A 208 -2.73 1.11 9.50
N LEU A 209 -2.87 1.02 8.17
CA LEU A 209 -2.96 2.19 7.31
C LEU A 209 -4.11 2.11 6.30
N ILE A 210 -4.72 3.26 6.01
CA ILE A 210 -5.64 3.45 4.89
C ILE A 210 -5.15 4.63 4.03
N LEU A 211 -5.14 4.43 2.72
CA LEU A 211 -4.71 5.41 1.73
C LEU A 211 -5.93 6.12 1.15
N LEU A 212 -6.08 7.42 1.43
CA LEU A 212 -7.23 8.22 0.98
C LEU A 212 -6.91 9.09 -0.24
N GLY A 213 -5.63 9.27 -0.57
CA GLY A 213 -5.18 10.05 -1.72
C GLY A 213 -3.76 9.69 -2.17
N ASP A 214 -3.28 10.39 -3.19
CA ASP A 214 -2.01 10.08 -3.87
C ASP A 214 -0.79 10.52 -3.06
N GLN A 215 -0.32 9.64 -2.19
CA GLN A 215 0.86 9.87 -1.33
C GLN A 215 2.17 9.95 -2.07
N LEU A 216 2.31 9.19 -3.15
CA LEU A 216 3.54 9.18 -3.92
C LEU A 216 3.78 10.56 -4.57
N GLY A 217 2.74 11.37 -4.73
CA GLY A 217 2.83 12.80 -5.06
C GLY A 217 3.83 13.59 -4.19
N LEU A 218 3.96 13.25 -2.91
CA LEU A 218 4.86 13.94 -1.96
C LEU A 218 6.35 13.71 -2.25
N VAL A 219 6.68 12.57 -2.86
CA VAL A 219 8.06 12.17 -3.15
C VAL A 219 8.44 12.34 -4.61
N ARG A 220 7.49 12.61 -5.51
CA ARG A 220 7.72 12.71 -6.96
C ARG A 220 8.76 13.74 -7.39
N ASN A 221 8.85 14.83 -6.63
CA ASN A 221 9.78 15.94 -6.90
C ASN A 221 11.06 15.85 -6.04
N ARG A 222 11.31 14.70 -5.40
CA ARG A 222 12.46 14.49 -4.53
C ARG A 222 13.54 13.66 -5.24
N SER A 223 14.75 13.65 -4.66
CA SER A 223 15.88 12.92 -5.22
C SER A 223 15.69 11.39 -5.10
N PRO A 224 16.32 10.58 -5.99
CA PRO A 224 16.21 9.12 -5.90
C PRO A 224 16.81 8.55 -4.61
N GLU A 225 17.67 9.29 -3.91
CA GLU A 225 18.25 8.95 -2.62
C GLU A 225 17.37 9.35 -1.43
N SER A 226 16.26 10.06 -1.66
CA SER A 226 15.41 10.57 -0.58
C SER A 226 14.53 9.48 0.03
N VAL A 227 14.32 9.58 1.33
CA VAL A 227 13.38 8.74 2.08
C VAL A 227 12.54 9.66 2.95
N LEU A 228 11.23 9.65 2.75
CA LEU A 228 10.24 10.33 3.57
C LEU A 228 9.73 9.37 4.64
N VAL A 229 9.78 9.84 5.88
CA VAL A 229 9.34 9.11 7.06
C VAL A 229 8.46 10.00 7.92
N PHE A 230 7.39 9.43 8.47
CA PHE A 230 6.47 10.16 9.33
C PHE A 230 6.83 9.97 10.81
N VAL A 231 6.86 11.07 11.54
CA VAL A 231 7.05 11.06 12.98
C VAL A 231 5.72 10.70 13.66
N LYS A 232 5.77 9.86 14.68
CA LYS A 232 4.63 9.53 15.53
C LYS A 232 4.34 10.72 16.44
N SER A 233 3.10 11.20 16.44
CA SER A 233 2.64 12.18 17.44
C SER A 233 2.40 11.46 18.76
N ASP A 234 3.37 11.54 19.67
CA ASP A 234 3.21 11.12 21.06
C ASP A 234 2.59 12.28 21.86
N ASN A 235 1.27 12.37 21.83
CA ASN A 235 0.47 13.05 22.86
C ASN A 235 -0.60 12.06 23.32
N ALA A 236 -0.14 11.01 24.01
CA ALA A 236 -1.00 10.15 24.81
C ALA A 236 -0.44 10.18 26.24
N ASN A 237 -1.05 11.04 27.06
CA ASN A 237 -0.99 11.08 28.53
C ASN A 237 0.19 10.36 29.21
N SER A 238 1.27 11.08 29.47
CA SER A 238 2.14 10.79 30.62
C SER A 238 1.80 11.70 31.80
N ASN A 239 0.54 11.69 32.23
CA ASN A 239 0.22 12.00 33.62
C ASN A 239 0.42 10.72 34.43
N ASN A 240 1.67 10.33 34.64
CA ASN A 240 2.04 9.52 35.78
C ASN A 240 3.37 10.06 36.33
N LYS A 241 3.24 10.72 37.47
CA LYS A 241 4.33 11.23 38.30
C LYS A 241 5.16 10.06 38.85
N HIS A 242 6.43 10.39 39.13
CA HIS A 242 7.43 9.70 39.96
C HIS A 242 8.32 8.66 39.28
N GLY A 243 9.55 9.08 38.98
CA GLY A 243 10.66 8.23 38.55
C GLY A 243 11.94 9.02 38.30
N LYS A 244 12.61 9.41 39.40
CA LYS A 244 13.97 9.95 39.57
C LYS A 244 14.79 10.30 38.30
N ARG A 245 15.01 11.60 38.14
CA ARG A 245 15.92 12.29 37.20
C ARG A 245 17.37 11.85 37.43
N ASN A 246 18.02 11.27 36.42
CA ASN A 246 19.46 11.34 36.24
C ASN A 246 19.73 11.86 34.83
N SER A 247 20.13 13.13 34.78
CA SER A 247 20.61 13.85 33.60
C SER A 247 22.03 13.42 33.28
N ASP A 248 22.26 12.96 32.05
CA ASP A 248 23.42 13.28 31.21
C ASP A 248 23.41 12.40 29.94
N LYS A 249 22.54 12.79 28.99
CA LYS A 249 22.51 12.48 27.54
C LYS A 249 21.25 13.08 26.88
N ALA A 250 20.80 14.22 27.38
CA ALA A 250 19.58 14.89 26.94
C ALA A 250 19.87 15.86 25.79
N THR A 251 20.22 15.33 24.61
CA THR A 251 20.33 16.13 23.37
C THR A 251 19.89 15.40 22.10
N GLN A 252 19.15 14.31 22.21
CA GLN A 252 18.45 13.70 21.08
C GLN A 252 17.04 13.30 21.53
N SER A 253 16.09 14.23 21.42
CA SER A 253 14.67 13.90 21.54
C SER A 253 14.35 12.75 20.58
N ARG A 254 14.13 11.56 21.15
CA ARG A 254 13.85 10.33 20.41
C ARG A 254 12.48 10.44 19.76
N TYR A 255 12.42 10.97 18.54
CA TYR A 255 11.20 10.98 17.75
C TYR A 255 10.84 9.53 17.39
N ALA A 256 9.79 8.99 18.00
CA ALA A 256 9.28 7.68 17.61
C ALA A 256 8.79 7.76 16.16
N VAL A 257 9.33 6.92 15.27
CA VAL A 257 8.97 6.91 13.85
C VAL A 257 7.87 5.89 13.55
N ASN A 258 6.99 6.24 12.62
CA ASN A 258 5.96 5.34 12.13
C ASN A 258 6.50 4.41 11.03
N SER A 259 6.57 3.10 11.30
CA SER A 259 6.98 2.08 10.31
C SER A 259 5.83 1.60 9.40
N ALA A 260 4.60 2.10 9.59
CA ALA A 260 3.44 1.69 8.80
C ALA A 260 3.44 2.29 7.39
N VAL A 261 4.17 3.40 7.17
CA VAL A 261 4.32 4.01 5.84
C VAL A 261 5.70 4.63 5.69
N ILE A 262 6.42 4.19 4.66
CA ILE A 262 7.72 4.74 4.27
C ILE A 262 7.70 4.89 2.76
N MET A 263 8.12 6.04 2.25
CA MET A 263 8.15 6.25 0.80
C MET A 263 9.33 7.11 0.39
N GLY A 264 9.76 7.00 -0.85
CA GLY A 264 10.91 7.77 -1.30
C GLY A 264 11.38 7.37 -2.68
N GLY A 265 12.56 7.87 -3.01
CA GLY A 265 13.28 7.45 -4.21
C GLY A 265 13.75 6.01 -4.10
N SER A 266 13.80 5.32 -5.23
CA SER A 266 14.13 3.89 -5.24
C SER A 266 15.52 3.56 -4.71
N ARG A 267 16.52 4.43 -4.87
CA ARG A 267 17.87 4.22 -4.32
C ARG A 267 17.87 4.38 -2.80
N GLY A 268 17.20 5.41 -2.30
CA GLY A 268 17.06 5.66 -0.86
C GLY A 268 16.38 4.50 -0.15
N ILE A 269 15.24 4.04 -0.69
CA ILE A 269 14.48 2.92 -0.12
C ILE A 269 15.27 1.61 -0.18
N ARG A 270 15.94 1.29 -1.29
CA ARG A 270 16.81 0.09 -1.37
C ARG A 270 17.93 0.09 -0.32
N ARG A 271 18.60 1.24 -0.15
CA ARG A 271 19.66 1.41 0.86
C ARG A 271 19.11 1.28 2.28
N LEU A 272 17.97 1.90 2.56
CA LEU A 272 17.27 1.76 3.84
C LEU A 272 16.92 0.30 4.12
N SER A 273 16.35 -0.41 3.13
CA SER A 273 15.96 -1.81 3.29
C SER A 273 17.15 -2.72 3.60
N ASN A 274 18.28 -2.51 2.92
CA ASN A 274 19.51 -3.26 3.20
C ASN A 274 20.06 -2.93 4.59
N ALA A 275 20.11 -1.65 4.98
CA ALA A 275 20.57 -1.24 6.31
C ALA A 275 19.67 -1.81 7.42
N MET A 276 18.36 -1.79 7.21
CA MET A 276 17.38 -2.38 8.13
C MET A 276 17.60 -3.88 8.30
N LEU A 277 17.79 -4.62 7.21
CA LEU A 277 18.03 -6.05 7.27
C LEU A 277 19.31 -6.38 8.07
N MET A 278 20.40 -5.66 7.82
CA MET A 278 21.65 -5.84 8.56
C MET A 278 21.49 -5.53 10.05
N GLU A 279 20.72 -4.49 10.38
CA GLU A 279 20.50 -4.09 11.76
C GLU A 279 19.55 -5.04 12.51
N ILE A 280 18.58 -5.65 11.82
CA ILE A 280 17.75 -6.73 12.36
C ILE A 280 18.64 -7.90 12.77
N VAL A 281 19.54 -8.33 11.89
CA VAL A 281 20.50 -9.41 12.17
C VAL A 281 21.41 -9.04 13.35
N ARG A 282 21.95 -7.82 13.36
CA ARG A 282 22.79 -7.31 14.47
C ARG A 282 22.02 -7.27 15.81
N ALA A 283 20.75 -6.88 15.78
CA ALA A 283 19.91 -6.83 16.97
C ALA A 283 19.54 -8.23 17.47
N ALA A 284 19.22 -9.16 16.56
CA ALA A 284 18.89 -10.54 16.87
C ALA A 284 20.08 -11.28 17.52
N THR A 285 21.25 -11.22 16.91
CA THR A 285 22.50 -11.80 17.46
C THR A 285 22.84 -11.23 18.83
N ALA A 286 22.73 -9.90 19.00
CA ALA A 286 22.98 -9.26 20.29
C ALA A 286 21.93 -9.66 21.35
N ALA A 287 20.68 -9.89 20.96
CA ALA A 287 19.62 -10.31 21.87
C ALA A 287 19.84 -11.74 22.39
N GLN A 288 20.28 -12.66 21.51
CA GLN A 288 20.66 -14.02 21.90
C GLN A 288 21.81 -14.02 22.92
N HIS A 289 22.86 -13.23 22.68
CA HIS A 289 24.02 -13.19 23.58
C HIS A 289 23.78 -12.43 24.90
N LYS A 290 22.83 -11.47 24.94
CA LYS A 290 22.63 -10.58 26.11
C LYS A 290 21.30 -10.75 26.84
N ARG A 291 20.47 -11.76 26.51
CA ARG A 291 19.10 -11.94 27.04
C ARG A 291 18.31 -10.62 27.11
N ARG A 292 18.40 -9.81 26.07
CA ARG A 292 17.71 -8.50 26.00
C ARG A 292 16.28 -8.66 25.50
N SER A 293 15.45 -7.66 25.81
CA SER A 293 14.04 -7.53 25.42
C SER A 293 13.80 -7.78 23.92
N ALA A 294 12.58 -8.20 23.59
CA ALA A 294 12.13 -8.44 22.21
C ALA A 294 12.52 -7.32 21.24
N VAL A 295 13.04 -7.72 20.07
CA VAL A 295 13.47 -6.82 19.01
C VAL A 295 12.23 -6.25 18.30
N THR A 296 12.06 -4.94 18.34
CA THR A 296 10.93 -4.25 17.69
C THR A 296 11.37 -3.51 16.43
N GLU A 297 10.52 -3.53 15.40
CA GLU A 297 10.79 -2.86 14.12
C GLU A 297 11.01 -1.35 14.30
N SER A 298 10.11 -0.68 15.04
CA SER A 298 10.22 0.76 15.29
C SER A 298 11.47 1.11 16.09
N GLY A 299 11.91 0.24 17.01
CA GLY A 299 13.14 0.43 17.78
C GLY A 299 14.38 0.43 16.88
N ILE A 300 14.47 -0.56 15.98
CA ILE A 300 15.56 -0.64 14.99
C ILE A 300 15.51 0.55 14.02
N LEU A 301 14.33 0.87 13.50
CA LEU A 301 14.17 1.97 12.54
C LEU A 301 14.56 3.31 13.18
N ASN A 302 14.14 3.58 14.42
CA ASN A 302 14.55 4.78 15.16
C ASN A 302 16.07 4.84 15.37
N GLN A 303 16.69 3.70 15.70
CA GLN A 303 18.14 3.62 15.87
C GLN A 303 18.88 3.93 14.56
N LEU A 304 18.42 3.37 13.43
CA LEU A 304 19.00 3.63 12.12
C LEU A 304 18.85 5.07 11.68
N LEU A 305 17.66 5.65 11.87
CA LEU A 305 17.39 7.04 11.51
C LEU A 305 18.13 8.05 12.40
N GLY A 306 18.61 7.63 13.57
CA GLY A 306 19.51 8.40 14.43
C GLY A 306 21.00 8.19 14.10
N ASN A 307 21.35 7.27 13.20
CA ASN A 307 22.73 6.94 12.86
C ASN A 307 23.06 7.34 11.41
N GLU A 308 23.64 8.53 11.25
CA GLU A 308 24.01 9.09 9.94
C GLU A 308 25.04 8.24 9.18
N PHE A 309 25.90 7.50 9.89
CA PHE A 309 26.93 6.67 9.27
C PHE A 309 26.35 5.43 8.59
N LEU A 310 25.32 4.81 9.18
CA LEU A 310 24.65 3.64 8.59
C LEU A 310 23.77 4.00 7.39
N LEU A 311 23.31 5.25 7.33
CA LEU A 311 22.49 5.79 6.25
C LEU A 311 23.29 6.72 5.33
N LYS A 312 24.61 6.48 5.19
CA LYS A 312 25.46 7.24 4.27
C LYS A 312 24.86 7.21 2.85
N ASN A 313 24.60 8.39 2.31
CA ASN A 313 23.94 8.61 1.01
C ASN A 313 22.42 8.33 0.97
N VAL A 314 21.72 8.37 2.10
CA VAL A 314 20.25 8.43 2.15
C VAL A 314 19.83 9.81 2.63
N LYS A 315 19.05 10.54 1.83
CA LYS A 315 18.54 11.85 2.21
C LYS A 315 17.24 11.68 2.99
N LEU A 316 17.35 11.61 4.31
CA LEU A 316 16.20 11.48 5.18
C LEU A 316 15.40 12.79 5.24
N VAL A 317 14.11 12.71 4.93
CA VAL A 317 13.15 13.79 5.09
C VAL A 317 12.16 13.33 6.17
N LYS A 318 12.17 14.01 7.32
CA LYS A 318 11.20 13.78 8.38
C LYS A 318 10.00 14.68 8.13
N SER A 319 8.80 14.11 8.00
CA SER A 319 7.57 14.91 7.94
C SER A 319 7.31 15.51 9.32
N ALA A 320 7.12 16.84 9.37
CA ALA A 320 6.68 17.53 10.59
C ALA A 320 5.23 17.18 10.96
N GLU A 321 4.44 16.78 9.97
CA GLU A 321 3.07 16.29 10.15
C GLU A 321 3.09 14.79 10.48
N SER A 322 2.51 14.44 11.62
CA SER A 322 2.25 13.04 11.97
C SER A 322 1.08 12.49 11.18
N VAL A 323 1.13 11.20 10.85
CA VAL A 323 -0.05 10.53 10.28
C VAL A 323 -1.21 10.62 11.28
N PRO A 324 -2.36 11.19 10.90
CA PRO A 324 -3.50 11.32 11.80
C PRO A 324 -4.00 9.94 12.22
N ASP A 325 -4.23 9.78 13.52
CA ASP A 325 -4.89 8.62 14.09
C ASP A 325 -6.39 8.91 14.16
N VAL A 326 -7.21 7.97 13.69
CA VAL A 326 -8.69 8.10 13.71
C VAL A 326 -9.20 8.30 15.13
N SER A 327 -8.53 7.71 16.13
CA SER A 327 -8.89 7.87 17.55
C SER A 327 -8.67 9.30 18.07
N LYS A 328 -7.81 10.10 17.43
CA LYS A 328 -7.54 11.50 17.81
C LYS A 328 -8.42 12.52 17.07
N LEU A 329 -9.21 12.09 16.09
CA LEU A 329 -10.01 12.99 15.26
C LEU A 329 -11.38 13.37 15.84
N GLY A 330 -11.73 12.94 17.08
CA GLY A 330 -12.99 13.29 17.73
C GLY A 330 -14.22 12.86 16.93
N LEU A 331 -14.65 11.61 17.06
CA LEU A 331 -15.80 11.04 16.35
C LEU A 331 -17.14 11.55 16.90
N ASN A 332 -17.42 12.85 16.78
CA ASN A 332 -18.73 13.40 17.12
C ASN A 332 -19.60 13.50 15.85
N SER A 333 -20.38 12.43 15.58
CA SER A 333 -21.66 12.30 14.84
C SER A 333 -22.03 13.14 13.58
N ALA A 334 -21.17 14.01 13.05
CA ALA A 334 -21.44 14.76 11.82
C ALA A 334 -20.50 14.31 10.70
N ALA A 335 -21.01 13.49 9.78
CA ALA A 335 -20.27 12.99 8.61
C ALA A 335 -19.62 14.13 7.79
N ALA A 336 -20.22 15.32 7.77
CA ALA A 336 -19.71 16.50 7.08
C ALA A 336 -18.47 17.15 7.75
N GLY A 337 -18.39 17.16 9.08
CA GLY A 337 -17.25 17.73 9.82
C GLY A 337 -15.98 16.86 9.72
N LEU A 338 -16.16 15.54 9.65
CA LEU A 338 -15.06 14.58 9.50
C LEU A 338 -14.41 14.64 8.11
N LEU A 339 -15.21 14.84 7.06
CA LEU A 339 -14.72 15.00 5.67
C LEU A 339 -13.81 16.23 5.52
N LEU A 340 -14.07 17.31 6.27
CA LEU A 340 -13.20 18.49 6.32
C LEU A 340 -11.89 18.19 7.06
N SER A 341 -11.94 17.44 8.18
CA SER A 341 -10.73 17.02 8.91
C SER A 341 -9.84 16.06 8.12
N PHE A 342 -10.43 15.20 7.27
CA PHE A 342 -9.66 14.34 6.37
C PHE A 342 -9.28 15.01 5.04
N SER A 343 -9.86 16.16 4.70
CA SER A 343 -9.64 16.83 3.40
C SER A 343 -8.19 17.24 3.14
N GLY A 344 -7.37 17.35 4.18
CA GLY A 344 -5.92 17.60 4.08
C GLY A 344 -5.03 16.36 4.19
N HIS A 345 -5.57 15.20 4.55
CA HIS A 345 -4.79 14.02 4.93
C HIS A 345 -4.98 12.87 3.95
N ALA A 346 -4.01 12.64 3.08
CA ALA A 346 -4.10 11.56 2.11
C ALA A 346 -3.68 10.17 2.66
N VAL A 347 -3.27 10.07 3.94
CA VAL A 347 -3.02 8.83 4.70
C VAL A 347 -3.64 8.95 6.08
N VAL A 348 -4.25 7.86 6.54
CA VAL A 348 -4.84 7.78 7.88
C VAL A 348 -4.41 6.48 8.55
N ARG A 349 -4.06 6.54 9.85
CA ARG A 349 -3.73 5.37 10.66
C ARG A 349 -5.01 4.75 11.22
N ARG A 350 -5.17 3.43 11.06
CA ARG A 350 -6.25 2.65 11.65
C ARG A 350 -5.95 2.49 13.15
N GLY A 351 -6.77 3.10 14.01
CA GLY A 351 -6.65 3.00 15.48
C GLY A 351 -7.03 1.62 16.00
N ASN A 352 -6.57 1.28 17.21
CA ASN A 352 -6.62 -0.09 17.77
C ASN A 352 -8.00 -0.53 18.30
N SER A 353 -8.99 0.38 18.42
CA SER A 353 -10.29 0.10 19.06
C SER A 353 -11.53 0.55 18.28
N ASN A 354 -11.39 1.37 17.24
CA ASN A 354 -12.53 2.00 16.54
C ASN A 354 -12.58 1.67 15.02
N GLY A 355 -11.98 0.55 14.61
CA GLY A 355 -11.90 0.16 13.19
C GLY A 355 -13.26 -0.01 12.49
N HIS A 356 -14.28 -0.42 13.25
CA HIS A 356 -15.66 -0.57 12.75
C HIS A 356 -16.30 0.77 12.38
N ASP A 357 -16.03 1.84 13.15
CA ASP A 357 -16.56 3.17 12.87
C ASP A 357 -15.98 3.74 11.58
N LEU A 358 -14.68 3.58 11.36
CA LEU A 358 -14.03 4.06 10.15
C LEU A 358 -14.50 3.31 8.89
N LYS A 359 -14.61 1.98 8.97
CA LYS A 359 -15.16 1.17 7.88
C LYS A 359 -16.58 1.64 7.53
N SER A 360 -17.44 1.79 8.54
CA SER A 360 -18.82 2.19 8.32
C SER A 360 -18.95 3.61 7.74
N LEU A 361 -18.09 4.55 8.16
CA LEU A 361 -18.05 5.91 7.63
C LEU A 361 -17.62 5.96 6.16
N ILE A 362 -16.50 5.29 5.82
CA ILE A 362 -16.02 5.21 4.44
C ILE A 362 -17.07 4.55 3.56
N MET A 363 -17.69 3.48 4.04
CA MET A 363 -18.75 2.78 3.31
C MET A 363 -19.99 3.62 3.13
N LYS A 364 -20.45 4.34 4.16
CA LYS A 364 -21.59 5.26 4.05
C LYS A 364 -21.35 6.31 2.96
N GLN A 365 -20.13 6.85 2.89
CA GLN A 365 -19.77 7.81 1.85
C GLN A 365 -19.74 7.17 0.46
N ILE A 366 -19.11 6.00 0.31
CA ILE A 366 -19.06 5.27 -0.97
C ILE A 366 -20.48 4.95 -1.47
N CYS A 367 -21.36 4.48 -0.58
CA CYS A 367 -22.72 4.12 -0.93
C CYS A 367 -23.63 5.34 -1.18
N SER A 368 -23.21 6.55 -0.80
CA SER A 368 -23.95 7.78 -1.10
C SER A 368 -23.83 8.22 -2.56
N PHE A 369 -22.82 7.74 -3.28
CA PHE A 369 -22.64 8.03 -4.70
C PHE A 369 -23.35 6.97 -5.56
N GLU A 370 -24.23 7.40 -6.46
CA GLU A 370 -25.07 6.53 -7.29
C GLU A 370 -24.24 5.55 -8.16
N VAL A 371 -23.21 6.06 -8.84
CA VAL A 371 -22.34 5.21 -9.68
C VAL A 371 -21.59 4.19 -8.82
N ASP A 372 -21.20 4.56 -7.61
CA ASP A 372 -20.37 3.71 -6.76
C ASP A 372 -21.22 2.65 -6.04
N SER A 373 -22.40 3.03 -5.53
CA SER A 373 -23.34 2.12 -4.86
C SER A 373 -23.82 0.99 -5.79
N SER A 374 -23.93 1.30 -7.09
CA SER A 374 -24.30 0.33 -8.11
C SER A 374 -23.19 -0.69 -8.47
N VAL A 375 -21.95 -0.47 -8.00
CA VAL A 375 -20.79 -1.37 -8.19
C VAL A 375 -20.56 -2.24 -6.95
N TYR A 376 -20.66 -1.65 -5.76
CA TYR A 376 -20.36 -2.36 -4.51
C TYR A 376 -21.59 -3.05 -3.94
N ARG A 377 -21.56 -4.38 -3.89
CA ARG A 377 -22.66 -5.21 -3.34
C ARG A 377 -23.02 -4.86 -1.90
N ASP A 378 -22.02 -4.46 -1.11
CA ASP A 378 -22.20 -4.09 0.30
C ASP A 378 -23.08 -2.84 0.48
N CYS A 379 -23.26 -2.03 -0.57
CA CYS A 379 -24.16 -0.89 -0.58
C CYS A 379 -25.62 -1.29 -0.83
N LEU A 380 -25.84 -2.39 -1.56
CA LEU A 380 -27.16 -2.89 -1.93
C LEU A 380 -27.84 -3.64 -0.78
N ALA A 381 -27.06 -4.20 0.16
CA ALA A 381 -27.59 -4.91 1.32
C ALA A 381 -28.25 -4.00 2.39
N LYS A 382 -28.33 -2.69 2.13
CA LYS A 382 -28.91 -1.67 3.04
C LYS A 382 -30.02 -0.83 2.38
N SER A 383 -30.49 -1.17 1.18
CA SER A 383 -31.66 -0.52 0.56
C SER A 383 -32.95 -1.26 0.86
#